data_AF-A0A0M8TMX8-F1
#
_entry.id   AF-A0A0M8TMX8-F1
#
_cell.length_a   1.000
_cell.length_b   1.000
_cell.length_c   1.000
_cell.angle_alpha   90.00
_cell.angle_beta   90.00
_cell.angle_gamma   90.00
#
_symmetry.space_group_name_H-M   'P 1'
#
loop_
_entity.id
_entity.type
_entity.pdbx_description
1 polymer ?
#
loop_
_entity_poly.entity_id
_entity_poly.type
_entity_poly.pdbx_seq_one_letter_code
_entity_poly.pdbx_strand_id
1 'polypeptide(L)'
;MSTGGNEPAEFTGRLMRTDIAPGSKSEREALVLETDDGRVLSVRRRGGPAYGIDESVEGASLAALAAGGGSRVALTGTVLAGTLLADAWRPIGLQGEAAPDDPPE
;
A
#
# COMPACT_ATOMS: atom_id res chain seq x y z
N MET A 1 6.74 -20.77 23.85
CA MET A 1 5.62 -20.10 23.16
C MET A 1 6.03 -18.64 23.00
N SER A 2 6.71 -18.31 21.90
CA SER A 2 7.29 -16.98 21.70
C SER A 2 6.23 -16.02 21.17
N THR A 3 5.94 -15.03 22.01
CA THR A 3 5.63 -13.62 21.71
C THR A 3 4.80 -13.32 20.48
N GLY A 4 3.54 -12.90 20.73
CA GLY A 4 2.65 -12.29 19.75
C GLY A 4 3.35 -11.12 19.06
N GLY A 5 3.48 -11.24 17.74
CA GLY A 5 4.08 -10.24 16.87
C GLY A 5 3.28 -8.95 16.90
N ASN A 6 3.72 -8.01 17.74
CA ASN A 6 3.24 -6.64 17.77
C ASN A 6 4.34 -5.65 17.35
N GLU A 7 5.47 -6.17 16.88
CA GLU A 7 6.60 -5.38 16.41
C GLU A 7 6.34 -4.90 14.98
N PRO A 8 6.74 -3.67 14.65
CA PRO A 8 6.66 -3.18 13.27
C PRO A 8 7.53 -4.07 12.38
N ALA A 9 6.95 -4.53 11.28
CA ALA A 9 7.61 -5.32 10.26
C ALA A 9 7.52 -4.61 8.91
N GLU A 10 8.52 -4.84 8.05
CA GLU A 10 8.50 -4.37 6.67
C GLU A 10 7.86 -5.44 5.77
N PHE A 11 6.95 -5.00 4.90
CA PHE A 11 6.25 -5.82 3.93
C PHE A 11 6.45 -5.21 2.55
N THR A 12 6.89 -6.03 1.59
CA THR A 12 7.05 -5.63 0.20
C THR A 12 6.01 -6.31 -0.66
N GLY A 13 5.52 -5.61 -1.67
CA GLY A 13 4.49 -6.14 -2.54
C GLY A 13 3.88 -5.13 -3.48
N ARG A 14 2.80 -5.53 -4.15
CA ARG A 14 1.99 -4.66 -5.01
C ARG A 14 0.85 -4.07 -4.20
N LEU A 15 0.85 -2.75 -4.06
CA LEU A 15 -0.25 -2.01 -3.43
C LEU A 15 -1.26 -1.62 -4.50
N MET A 16 -2.51 -2.01 -4.30
CA MET A 16 -3.60 -1.76 -5.24
C MET A 16 -4.80 -1.16 -4.52
N ARG A 17 -5.60 -0.41 -5.28
CA ARG A 17 -6.91 0.02 -4.83
C ARG A 17 -7.96 -0.98 -5.30
N THR A 18 -8.86 -1.35 -4.41
CA THR A 18 -9.97 -2.26 -4.73
C THR A 18 -11.26 -1.79 -4.06
N ASP A 19 -12.38 -2.07 -4.71
CA ASP A 19 -13.70 -1.82 -4.15
C ASP A 19 -14.12 -3.04 -3.33
N ILE A 20 -14.39 -2.82 -2.05
CA ILE A 20 -14.98 -3.83 -1.19
C ILE A 20 -16.50 -3.70 -1.29
N ALA A 21 -17.16 -4.84 -1.53
CA ALA A 21 -18.61 -4.96 -1.74
C ALA A 21 -19.11 -4.12 -2.95
N PRO A 22 -18.61 -4.39 -4.16
CA PRO A 22 -18.97 -3.64 -5.36
C PRO A 22 -20.48 -3.70 -5.62
N GLY A 23 -21.10 -2.56 -5.92
CA GLY A 23 -22.54 -2.43 -6.18
C GLY A 23 -23.42 -2.39 -4.92
N SER A 24 -22.84 -2.29 -3.72
CA SER A 24 -23.57 -2.17 -2.45
C SER A 24 -23.65 -0.72 -1.98
N LYS A 25 -24.67 -0.37 -1.17
CA LYS A 25 -24.70 0.90 -0.41
C LYS A 25 -23.54 1.03 0.59
N SER A 26 -22.78 -0.05 0.80
CA SER A 26 -21.56 -0.11 1.62
C SER A 26 -20.30 -0.29 0.78
N GLU A 27 -20.36 -0.05 -0.54
CA GLU A 27 -19.17 -0.01 -1.40
C GLU A 27 -18.15 0.97 -0.80
N ARG A 28 -16.94 0.47 -0.59
CA ARG A 28 -15.86 1.21 0.07
C ARG A 28 -14.57 0.94 -0.68
N GLU A 29 -13.88 2.01 -1.06
CA GLU A 29 -12.50 1.91 -1.52
C GLU A 29 -11.63 1.42 -0.35
N ALA A 30 -10.81 0.41 -0.62
CA ALA A 30 -9.80 -0.10 0.28
C ALA A 30 -8.47 -0.24 -0.45
N LEU A 31 -7.39 -0.10 0.31
CA LEU A 31 -6.05 -0.40 -0.18
C LEU A 31 -5.70 -1.84 0.20
N VAL A 32 -5.13 -2.57 -0.74
CA VAL A 32 -4.72 -3.96 -0.55
C VAL A 32 -3.28 -4.13 -1.00
N LEU A 33 -2.47 -4.75 -0.16
CA LEU A 33 -1.11 -5.17 -0.47
C LEU A 33 -1.11 -6.67 -0.73
N GLU A 34 -0.78 -7.04 -1.97
CA GLU A 34 -0.35 -8.39 -2.30
C GLU A 34 1.15 -8.47 -2.05
N THR A 35 1.53 -9.11 -0.95
CA THR A 35 2.93 -9.21 -0.53
C THR A 35 3.68 -10.22 -1.39
N ASP A 36 5.00 -10.04 -1.50
CA ASP A 36 5.86 -10.94 -2.29
C ASP A 36 5.90 -12.39 -1.76
N ASP A 37 5.56 -12.58 -0.48
CA ASP A 37 5.42 -13.90 0.14
C ASP A 37 4.01 -14.50 -0.01
N GLY A 38 3.16 -13.89 -0.84
CA GLY A 38 1.86 -14.42 -1.24
C GLY A 38 0.72 -14.14 -0.27
N ARG A 39 0.91 -13.27 0.72
CA ARG A 39 -0.16 -12.82 1.61
C ARG A 39 -0.92 -11.65 0.98
N VAL A 40 -2.18 -11.52 1.36
CA VAL A 40 -3.02 -10.37 0.98
C VAL A 40 -3.41 -9.65 2.26
N LEU A 41 -3.01 -8.39 2.37
CA LEU A 41 -3.25 -7.56 3.55
C LEU A 41 -4.06 -6.33 3.15
N SER A 42 -5.11 -6.02 3.90
CA SER A 42 -5.73 -4.69 3.81
C SER A 42 -4.76 -3.66 4.39
N VAL A 43 -4.61 -2.51 3.75
CA VAL A 43 -3.67 -1.48 4.18
C VAL A 43 -4.42 -0.21 4.56
N ARG A 44 -4.02 0.39 5.68
CA ARG A 44 -4.39 1.76 6.02
C ARG A 44 -3.25 2.45 6.76
N ARG A 45 -3.22 3.78 6.70
CA ARG A 45 -2.31 4.58 7.53
C ARG A 45 -2.61 4.36 9.02
N ARG A 46 -1.58 4.29 9.87
CA ARG A 46 -1.77 4.29 11.32
C ARG A 46 -2.43 5.60 11.75
N GLY A 47 -3.49 5.51 12.54
CA GLY A 47 -4.31 6.66 12.94
C GLY A 47 -5.23 7.19 11.83
N GLY A 48 -5.19 6.61 10.63
CA GLY A 48 -6.13 6.87 9.55
C GLY A 48 -7.48 6.15 9.74
N PRO A 49 -8.51 6.57 8.98
CA PRO A 49 -9.82 5.92 9.01
C PRO A 49 -9.72 4.44 8.62
N ALA A 50 -10.61 3.62 9.15
CA ALA A 50 -10.69 2.19 8.79
C ALA A 50 -11.24 1.98 7.37
N TYR A 51 -12.07 2.91 6.90
CA TYR A 51 -12.73 2.87 5.60
C TYR A 51 -12.89 4.30 5.07
N GLY A 52 -12.88 4.45 3.74
CA GLY A 52 -13.03 5.73 3.06
C GLY A 52 -11.71 6.45 2.83
N ILE A 53 -11.79 7.69 2.34
CA ILE A 53 -10.63 8.49 1.96
C ILE A 53 -9.97 9.06 3.22
N ASP A 54 -8.67 8.80 3.38
CA ASP A 54 -7.85 9.52 4.36
C ASP A 54 -7.42 10.87 3.75
N GLU A 55 -8.04 11.96 4.22
CA GLU A 55 -7.81 13.33 3.72
C GLU A 55 -6.45 13.92 4.13
N SER A 56 -5.68 13.22 4.96
CA SER A 56 -4.32 13.65 5.27
C SER A 56 -3.41 13.57 4.05
N VAL A 57 -2.40 14.44 4.00
CA VAL A 57 -1.38 14.41 2.93
C VAL A 57 -0.72 13.03 2.84
N GLU A 58 -0.48 12.40 3.99
CA GLU A 58 0.10 11.05 4.07
C GLU A 58 -0.87 10.00 3.50
N GLY A 59 -2.13 10.02 3.92
CA GLY A 59 -3.19 9.16 3.40
C GLY A 59 -3.35 9.27 1.88
N ALA A 60 -3.38 10.49 1.36
CA ALA A 60 -3.41 10.78 -0.07
C ALA A 60 -2.18 10.23 -0.80
N SER A 61 -0.98 10.38 -0.22
CA SER A 61 0.27 9.83 -0.81
C SER A 61 0.25 8.31 -0.90
N LEU A 62 -0.28 7.63 0.12
CA LEU A 62 -0.44 6.18 0.13
C LEU A 62 -1.48 5.74 -0.91
N ALA A 63 -2.62 6.43 -0.98
CA ALA A 63 -3.67 6.13 -1.93
C ALA A 63 -3.26 6.40 -3.39
N ALA A 64 -2.35 7.34 -3.64
CA ALA A 64 -1.79 7.62 -4.95
C ALA A 64 -0.90 6.46 -5.45
N LEU A 65 -0.12 5.83 -4.57
CA LEU A 65 0.68 4.65 -4.93
C LEU A 65 -0.18 3.45 -5.36
N ALA A 66 -1.43 3.40 -4.90
CA ALA A 66 -2.38 2.35 -5.25
C ALA A 66 -3.16 2.62 -6.55
N ALA A 67 -3.03 3.82 -7.14
CA ALA A 67 -3.75 4.22 -8.34
C ALA A 67 -3.19 3.56 -9.62
N GLY A 68 -3.94 3.62 -10.72
CA GLY A 68 -3.43 3.30 -12.06
C GLY A 68 -3.01 1.84 -12.30
N GLY A 69 -3.50 0.90 -11.50
CA GLY A 69 -3.12 -0.52 -11.56
C GLY A 69 -2.15 -0.94 -10.45
N GLY A 70 -1.80 -0.05 -9.53
CA GLY A 70 -1.05 -0.36 -8.32
C GLY A 70 0.46 -0.39 -8.49
N SER A 71 1.16 0.20 -7.53
CA SER A 71 2.62 0.31 -7.50
C SER A 71 3.24 -0.74 -6.59
N ARG A 72 4.49 -1.12 -6.90
CA ARG A 72 5.29 -1.91 -5.97
C ARG A 72 5.82 -1.00 -4.85
N VAL A 73 5.63 -1.40 -3.60
CA VAL A 73 5.97 -0.59 -2.42
C VAL A 73 6.60 -1.44 -1.32
N ALA A 74 7.39 -0.81 -0.46
CA ALA A 74 7.74 -1.30 0.87
C ALA A 74 6.88 -0.54 1.87
N LEU A 75 6.17 -1.25 2.73
CA LEU A 75 5.35 -0.72 3.82
C LEU A 75 5.91 -1.22 5.15
N THR A 76 6.22 -0.31 6.06
CA THR A 76 6.55 -0.66 7.44
C THR A 76 5.32 -0.46 8.30
N GLY A 77 4.96 -1.45 9.12
CA GLY A 77 3.80 -1.35 9.97
C GLY A 77 3.53 -2.57 10.83
N THR A 78 2.41 -2.56 11.54
CA THR A 78 1.96 -3.69 12.36
C THR A 78 0.72 -4.32 11.72
N VAL A 79 0.70 -5.65 11.63
CA VAL A 79 -0.47 -6.40 11.14
C VAL A 79 -1.40 -6.74 12.30
N LEU A 80 -2.65 -6.32 12.19
CA LEU A 80 -3.72 -6.64 13.13
C LEU A 80 -4.90 -7.21 12.34
N ALA A 81 -5.26 -8.47 12.62
CA ALA A 81 -6.40 -9.15 12.00
C ALA A 81 -6.45 -9.05 10.46
N GLY A 82 -5.30 -9.20 9.80
CA GLY A 82 -5.20 -9.12 8.32
C GLY A 82 -5.14 -7.69 7.75
N THR A 83 -5.13 -6.67 8.63
CA THR A 83 -4.91 -5.27 8.25
C THR A 83 -3.53 -4.80 8.67
N LEU A 84 -2.74 -4.34 7.71
CA LEU A 84 -1.48 -3.63 7.95
C LEU A 84 -1.77 -2.18 8.31
N LEU A 85 -1.44 -1.80 9.55
CA LEU A 85 -1.37 -0.41 9.98
C LEU A 85 -0.02 0.16 9.55
N ALA A 86 0.00 0.83 8.40
CA ALA A 86 1.20 1.38 7.81
C ALA A 86 1.66 2.64 8.56
N ASP A 87 2.90 2.61 9.02
CA ASP A 87 3.60 3.74 9.63
C ASP A 87 4.44 4.52 8.62
N ALA A 88 5.00 3.79 7.66
CA ALA A 88 5.82 4.37 6.59
C ALA A 88 5.69 3.54 5.32
N TRP A 89 5.89 4.19 4.17
CA TRP A 89 5.92 3.54 2.86
C TRP A 89 6.90 4.21 1.93
N ARG A 90 7.44 3.42 1.00
CA ARG A 90 8.24 3.91 -0.12
C ARG A 90 7.94 3.11 -1.39
N PRO A 91 7.86 3.75 -2.57
CA PRO A 91 7.81 3.02 -3.83
C PRO A 91 9.12 2.24 -4.04
N ILE A 92 9.01 1.01 -4.54
CA ILE A 92 10.15 0.17 -4.93
C ILE A 92 10.11 0.03 -6.45
N GLY A 93 10.82 0.93 -7.14
CA GLY A 93 10.99 0.89 -8.59
C GLY A 93 9.80 1.40 -9.41
N LEU A 94 9.94 2.61 -9.94
CA LEU A 94 9.86 2.80 -11.39
C LEU A 94 11.31 2.86 -11.87
N GLN A 95 11.96 1.72 -12.11
CA GLN A 95 13.22 1.75 -12.88
C GLN A 95 12.86 1.45 -14.33
N GLY A 96 12.69 2.52 -15.10
CA GLY A 96 12.57 2.51 -16.56
C GLY A 96 12.40 3.94 -17.13
N GLU A 97 13.36 4.36 -17.96
CA GLU A 97 13.38 5.51 -18.89
C GLU A 97 13.43 6.96 -18.33
N ALA A 98 14.34 7.86 -18.70
CA ALA A 98 15.34 7.88 -19.77
C ALA A 98 16.58 8.69 -19.32
N ALA A 99 17.79 8.15 -19.58
CA ALA A 99 18.92 9.03 -19.83
C ALA A 99 18.65 9.71 -21.18
N PRO A 100 18.76 11.04 -21.32
CA PRO A 100 18.58 11.67 -22.62
C PRO A 100 19.64 11.12 -23.59
N ASP A 101 19.14 10.68 -24.75
CA ASP A 101 19.89 10.36 -25.97
C ASP A 101 21.05 11.35 -26.16
N ASP A 102 22.29 10.86 -26.07
CA ASP A 102 23.47 11.58 -26.52
C ASP A 102 23.51 11.44 -28.05
N PRO A 103 23.34 12.51 -28.85
CA PRO A 103 23.38 12.38 -30.30
C PRO A 103 24.80 12.03 -30.75
N PRO A 104 24.98 11.09 -31.70
CA PRO A 104 26.32 10.79 -32.21
C PRO A 104 26.89 12.00 -32.98
N GLU A 105 28.12 12.39 -32.65
CA GLU A 105 28.97 13.30 -33.43
C GLU A 105 29.36 12.70 -34.79
#